data_AF-A0A1Y5K3K7-F1
#
_entry.id   AF-A0A1Y5K3K7-F1
#
_cell.length_a   1.000
_cell.length_b   1.000
_cell.length_c   1.000
_cell.angle_alpha   90.00
_cell.angle_beta   90.00
_cell.angle_gamma   90.00
#
_symmetry.space_group_name_H-M   'P 1'
#
loop_
_entity.id
_entity.type
_entity.pdbx_description
1 polymer ?
#
loop_
_entity_poly.entity_id
_entity_poly.type
_entity_poly.pdbx_seq_one_letter_code
_entity_poly.pdbx_strand_id
1 'polypeptide(L)'
;MGKLSSTLCLILFMLPQQLLANSQFNMREGVTDISNNVYQLHMTIFIICCVIGVIVFAVMFWALIHHRKSKGAIPAQFHESTKVEILWTAIPFVILIAMAVPATKTLIAMEDASKADITIKVTGSQWKWHYEYMGEDVSFYSILSTPNDQIANQADKTDTYLLEVDKPLVLPINKKIRFLMTSDDVIHSWWVPDFAVKKDANPGFINETWTKINEEGIYRGQCAELCGKDHGFMPVVVEAKSEQDFVNWLADAKQAKQKAAAADAALMDQTLPKEELMTLGEQVYMTSCAACHQPTGMGLPGVFPALKNSPVVLGDVNEHIDVVVHGRPGTAMQAFVKQLSIKQLAAVVTYKRNAWGNDTGDVVQPSQIQALIDATAEAK
;
A
#
# COMPACT_ATOMS: atom_id res chain seq x y z
N MET A 1 28.47 -26.89 -51.05
CA MET A 1 27.12 -26.52 -50.59
C MET A 1 27.27 -25.37 -49.61
N GLY A 2 27.25 -24.15 -50.14
CA GLY A 2 27.39 -22.90 -49.41
C GLY A 2 26.20 -22.00 -49.69
N LYS A 3 26.06 -20.96 -48.86
CA LYS A 3 25.06 -19.87 -48.94
C LYS A 3 23.65 -20.12 -48.40
N LEU A 4 23.49 -20.81 -47.26
CA LEU A 4 22.23 -20.76 -46.49
C LEU A 4 22.36 -20.36 -45.00
N SER A 5 23.56 -20.03 -44.51
CA SER A 5 23.80 -19.87 -43.06
C SER A 5 23.75 -18.43 -42.54
N SER A 6 23.74 -17.41 -43.40
CA SER A 6 23.86 -16.01 -42.96
C SER A 6 22.51 -15.31 -42.78
N THR A 7 21.46 -15.76 -43.47
CA THR A 7 20.19 -15.03 -43.51
C THR A 7 19.22 -15.46 -42.41
N LEU A 8 19.38 -16.66 -41.85
CA LEU A 8 18.52 -17.16 -40.77
C LEU A 8 18.87 -16.57 -39.39
N CYS A 9 20.10 -16.08 -39.21
CA CYS A 9 20.54 -15.50 -37.93
C CYS A 9 20.08 -14.05 -37.73
N LEU A 10 19.84 -13.29 -38.82
CA LEU A 10 19.33 -11.91 -38.71
C LEU A 10 17.83 -11.84 -38.44
N ILE A 11 17.05 -12.84 -38.83
CA ILE A 11 15.58 -12.82 -38.68
C ILE A 11 15.16 -13.06 -37.22
N LEU A 12 15.97 -13.75 -36.41
CA LEU A 12 15.71 -13.94 -34.97
C LEU A 12 16.00 -12.70 -34.10
N PHE A 13 16.74 -11.72 -34.61
CA PHE A 13 16.97 -10.45 -33.90
C PHE A 13 15.92 -9.36 -34.20
N MET A 14 14.95 -9.64 -35.09
CA MET A 14 13.86 -8.74 -35.46
C MET A 14 12.48 -9.30 -35.12
N LEU A 15 12.36 -10.05 -34.02
CA LEU A 15 11.07 -10.09 -33.31
C LEU A 15 10.75 -8.65 -32.88
N PRO A 16 9.49 -8.17 -33.02
CA PRO A 16 9.21 -6.75 -32.86
C PRO A 16 9.44 -6.42 -31.38
N GLN A 17 10.51 -5.69 -31.08
CA GLN A 17 10.77 -5.17 -29.72
C GLN A 17 9.56 -4.40 -29.18
N GLN A 18 8.75 -3.83 -30.08
CA GLN A 18 7.49 -3.15 -29.80
C GLN A 18 6.35 -4.08 -29.33
N LEU A 19 6.31 -5.36 -29.73
CA LEU A 19 5.26 -6.29 -29.30
C LEU A 19 5.52 -6.86 -27.89
N LEU A 20 6.79 -6.85 -27.44
CA LEU A 20 7.20 -7.30 -26.11
C LEU A 20 7.22 -6.17 -25.07
N ALA A 21 7.32 -4.91 -25.51
CA ALA A 21 7.32 -3.75 -24.61
C ALA A 21 6.06 -3.69 -23.73
N ASN A 22 4.89 -4.03 -24.28
CA ASN A 22 3.59 -4.04 -23.58
C ASN A 22 3.11 -5.45 -23.15
N SER A 23 4.04 -6.40 -22.96
CA SER A 23 3.67 -7.71 -22.42
C SER A 23 3.25 -7.59 -20.94
N GLN A 24 2.16 -8.26 -20.55
CA GLN A 24 1.75 -8.42 -19.14
C GLN A 24 2.83 -9.06 -18.24
N PHE A 25 3.83 -9.70 -18.85
CA PHE A 25 4.93 -10.35 -18.15
C PHE A 25 6.17 -9.47 -18.01
N ASN A 26 6.18 -8.30 -18.65
CA ASN A 26 7.28 -7.36 -18.51
C ASN A 26 7.14 -6.55 -17.22
N MET A 27 8.26 -6.00 -16.74
CA MET A 27 8.18 -4.97 -15.72
C MET A 27 7.35 -3.80 -16.25
N ARG A 28 6.50 -3.22 -15.40
CA ARG A 28 5.71 -2.05 -15.75
C ARG A 28 6.64 -0.85 -16.02
N GLU A 29 6.45 -0.18 -17.15
CA GLU A 29 7.07 1.11 -17.41
C GLU A 29 6.32 2.18 -16.60
N GLY A 30 7.06 2.99 -15.85
CA GLY A 30 6.46 3.96 -14.94
C GLY A 30 6.41 5.38 -15.50
N VAL A 31 5.84 6.30 -14.73
CA VAL A 31 5.51 7.67 -15.16
C VAL A 31 6.40 8.75 -14.54
N THR A 32 7.53 8.33 -13.95
CA THR A 32 8.51 9.23 -13.33
C THR A 32 9.89 8.99 -13.93
N ASP A 33 10.78 9.97 -13.81
CA ASP A 33 12.16 9.83 -14.29
C ASP A 33 12.88 8.68 -13.56
N ILE A 34 12.61 8.51 -12.27
CA ILE A 34 13.15 7.43 -11.45
C ILE A 34 12.61 6.07 -11.91
N SER A 35 11.30 5.93 -12.12
CA SER A 35 10.72 4.67 -12.56
C SER A 35 11.23 4.25 -13.93
N ASN A 36 11.43 5.21 -14.83
CA ASN A 36 12.04 4.95 -16.14
C ASN A 36 13.49 4.49 -16.01
N ASN A 37 14.30 5.13 -15.15
CA ASN A 37 15.67 4.67 -14.88
C ASN A 37 15.70 3.25 -14.30
N VAL A 38 14.79 2.94 -13.37
CA VAL A 38 14.67 1.58 -12.79
C VAL A 38 14.26 0.56 -13.86
N TYR A 39 13.30 0.89 -14.72
CA TYR A 39 12.88 0.04 -15.83
C TYR A 39 14.05 -0.26 -16.79
N GLN A 40 14.79 0.77 -17.21
CA GLN A 40 15.92 0.62 -18.12
C GLN A 40 17.05 -0.23 -17.50
N LEU A 41 17.33 -0.03 -16.20
CA LEU A 41 18.26 -0.88 -15.45
C LEU A 41 17.79 -2.34 -15.42
N HIS A 42 16.53 -2.58 -15.07
CA HIS A 42 15.94 -3.92 -15.07
C HIS A 42 16.08 -4.59 -16.45
N MET A 43 15.68 -3.91 -17.52
CA MET A 43 15.74 -4.47 -18.87
C MET A 43 17.18 -4.74 -19.32
N THR A 44 18.12 -3.86 -18.99
CA THR A 44 19.55 -4.06 -19.28
C THR A 44 20.08 -5.32 -18.58
N ILE A 45 19.81 -5.47 -17.28
CA ILE A 45 20.23 -6.61 -16.47
C ILE A 45 19.57 -7.90 -16.99
N PHE A 46 18.27 -7.85 -17.28
CA PHE A 46 17.52 -8.98 -17.81
C PHE A 46 18.12 -9.50 -19.13
N ILE A 47 18.45 -8.60 -20.07
CA ILE A 47 19.09 -8.98 -21.35
C ILE A 47 20.45 -9.65 -21.10
N ILE A 48 21.27 -9.11 -20.19
CA ILE A 48 22.57 -9.71 -19.83
C ILE A 48 22.36 -11.14 -19.29
N CYS A 49 21.40 -11.33 -18.39
CA CYS A 49 21.04 -12.64 -17.84
C CYS A 49 20.57 -13.61 -18.93
N CYS A 50 19.73 -13.17 -19.88
CA CYS A 50 19.30 -13.98 -21.01
C CYS A 50 20.47 -14.42 -21.90
N VAL A 51 21.40 -13.51 -22.22
CA VAL A 51 22.59 -13.83 -23.03
C VAL A 51 23.48 -14.85 -22.32
N ILE A 52 23.77 -14.64 -21.03
CA ILE A 52 24.55 -15.60 -20.23
C ILE A 52 23.82 -16.95 -20.18
N GLY A 53 22.51 -16.94 -19.94
CA GLY A 53 21.68 -18.14 -19.94
C GLY A 53 21.80 -18.91 -21.25
N VAL A 54 21.62 -18.24 -22.39
CA VAL A 54 21.77 -18.86 -23.71
C VAL A 54 23.16 -19.47 -23.89
N ILE A 55 24.23 -18.78 -23.49
CA ILE A 55 25.61 -19.30 -23.59
C ILE A 55 25.78 -20.56 -22.73
N VAL A 56 25.36 -20.52 -21.46
CA VAL A 56 25.47 -21.64 -20.53
C VAL A 56 24.65 -22.84 -21.02
N PHE A 57 23.38 -22.62 -21.38
CA PHE A 57 22.50 -23.67 -21.89
C PHE A 57 23.02 -24.24 -23.21
N ALA A 58 23.55 -23.42 -24.13
CA ALA A 58 24.13 -23.90 -25.37
C ALA A 58 25.34 -24.81 -25.13
N VAL A 59 26.27 -24.41 -24.26
CA VAL A 59 27.43 -25.24 -23.89
C VAL A 59 26.99 -26.53 -23.19
N MET A 60 26.02 -26.45 -22.27
CA MET A 60 25.46 -27.60 -21.58
C MET A 60 24.79 -28.59 -22.56
N PHE A 61 23.90 -28.11 -23.44
CA PHE A 61 23.25 -28.95 -24.43
C PHE A 61 24.26 -29.55 -25.42
N TRP A 62 25.26 -28.77 -25.83
CA TRP A 62 26.35 -29.26 -26.64
C TRP A 62 27.09 -30.40 -25.92
N ALA A 63 27.42 -30.24 -24.65
CA ALA A 63 28.11 -31.25 -23.86
C ALA A 63 27.25 -32.52 -23.70
N LEU A 64 25.97 -32.38 -23.38
CA LEU A 64 25.01 -33.49 -23.26
C LEU A 64 24.86 -34.29 -24.57
N ILE A 65 24.92 -33.62 -25.72
CA ILE A 65 24.74 -34.25 -27.04
C ILE A 65 26.05 -34.84 -27.56
N HIS A 66 27.19 -34.17 -27.34
CA HIS A 66 28.49 -34.53 -27.91
C HIS A 66 29.25 -35.54 -27.04
N HIS A 67 29.25 -35.37 -25.72
CA HIS A 67 29.96 -36.25 -24.77
C HIS A 67 29.10 -37.40 -24.24
N ARG A 68 28.01 -37.72 -24.94
CA ARG A 68 27.09 -38.79 -24.55
C ARG A 68 27.73 -40.17 -24.74
N LYS A 69 27.74 -41.00 -23.69
CA LYS A 69 28.27 -42.38 -23.73
C LYS A 69 27.69 -43.21 -24.87
N SER A 70 26.40 -43.08 -25.18
CA SER A 70 25.75 -43.81 -26.26
C SER A 70 26.23 -43.44 -27.67
N LYS A 71 26.97 -42.33 -27.83
CA LYS A 71 27.65 -41.98 -29.09
C LYS A 71 29.10 -42.45 -29.15
N GLY A 72 29.56 -43.26 -28.18
CA GLY A 72 30.94 -43.73 -28.12
C GLY A 72 31.94 -42.67 -27.63
N ALA A 73 31.48 -41.61 -26.96
CA ALA A 73 32.37 -40.58 -26.42
C ALA A 73 33.33 -41.17 -25.37
N ILE A 74 34.63 -40.94 -25.55
CA ILE A 74 35.70 -41.33 -24.61
C ILE A 74 36.06 -40.10 -23.76
N PRO A 75 36.09 -40.19 -22.42
CA PRO A 75 36.38 -39.04 -21.57
C PRO A 75 37.85 -38.63 -21.67
N ALA A 76 38.08 -37.32 -21.81
CA ALA A 76 39.41 -36.74 -21.70
C ALA A 76 39.94 -36.83 -20.24
N GLN A 77 41.27 -36.81 -20.06
CA GLN A 77 41.95 -37.01 -18.77
C GLN A 77 42.67 -35.73 -18.29
N PHE A 78 41.99 -34.58 -18.31
CA PHE A 78 42.50 -33.34 -17.71
C PHE A 78 41.78 -33.05 -16.40
N HIS A 79 42.44 -32.34 -15.48
CA HIS A 79 41.87 -32.00 -14.17
C HIS A 79 41.55 -30.51 -14.02
N GLU A 80 42.33 -29.63 -14.65
CA GLU A 80 42.17 -28.17 -14.49
C GLU A 80 42.70 -27.41 -15.70
N SER A 81 42.36 -26.12 -15.75
CA SER A 81 42.96 -25.18 -16.68
C SER A 81 42.97 -23.80 -16.05
N THR A 82 44.11 -23.42 -15.47
CA THR A 82 44.29 -22.12 -14.82
C THR A 82 43.91 -20.95 -15.74
N LYS A 83 44.13 -21.09 -17.06
CA LYS A 83 43.73 -20.06 -18.04
C LYS A 83 42.21 -19.89 -18.13
N VAL A 84 41.47 -21.00 -18.17
CA VAL A 84 40.01 -20.98 -18.23
C VAL A 84 39.44 -20.50 -16.89
N GLU A 85 40.07 -20.90 -15.79
CA GLU A 85 39.72 -20.42 -14.45
C GLU A 85 39.85 -18.91 -14.29
N ILE A 86 40.99 -18.34 -14.70
CA ILE A 86 41.17 -16.89 -14.70
C ILE A 86 40.10 -16.20 -15.56
N LEU A 87 39.80 -16.75 -16.74
CA LEU A 87 38.83 -16.16 -17.67
C LEU A 87 37.42 -16.15 -17.08
N TRP A 88 36.92 -17.28 -16.56
CA TRP A 88 35.57 -17.36 -16.00
C TRP A 88 35.41 -16.62 -14.68
N THR A 89 36.51 -16.23 -14.02
CA THR A 89 36.47 -15.42 -12.79
C THR A 89 36.52 -13.93 -13.16
N ALA A 90 37.40 -13.56 -14.10
CA ALA A 90 37.55 -12.18 -14.54
C ALA A 90 36.32 -11.65 -15.29
N ILE A 91 35.69 -12.46 -16.15
CA ILE A 91 34.53 -12.02 -16.93
C ILE A 91 33.35 -11.61 -16.03
N PRO A 92 32.83 -12.44 -15.10
CA PRO A 92 31.76 -12.04 -14.19
C PRO A 92 32.14 -10.85 -13.32
N PHE A 93 33.40 -10.78 -12.87
CA PHE A 93 33.88 -9.63 -12.10
C PHE A 93 33.75 -8.31 -12.88
N VAL A 94 34.21 -8.28 -14.13
CA VAL A 94 34.10 -7.09 -14.99
C VAL A 94 32.64 -6.74 -15.28
N ILE A 95 31.78 -7.74 -15.54
CA ILE A 95 30.35 -7.54 -15.77
C ILE A 95 29.70 -6.86 -14.55
N LEU A 96 29.97 -7.36 -13.33
CA LEU A 96 29.41 -6.78 -12.11
C LEU A 96 29.86 -5.34 -11.87
N ILE A 97 31.14 -5.03 -12.11
CA ILE A 97 31.66 -3.65 -11.99
C ILE A 97 30.96 -2.72 -12.99
N ALA A 98 30.78 -3.16 -14.23
CA ALA A 98 30.10 -2.36 -15.26
C ALA A 98 28.64 -2.06 -14.89
N MET A 99 27.94 -3.03 -14.28
CA MET A 99 26.55 -2.89 -13.85
C MET A 99 26.39 -2.04 -12.59
N ALA A 100 27.37 -2.04 -11.69
CA ALA A 100 27.28 -1.35 -10.40
C ALA A 100 27.23 0.19 -10.54
N VAL A 101 27.92 0.76 -11.52
CA VAL A 101 28.03 2.22 -11.70
C VAL A 101 26.67 2.89 -11.99
N PRO A 102 25.91 2.50 -13.03
CA PRO A 102 24.61 3.10 -13.30
C PRO A 102 23.59 2.78 -12.21
N ALA A 103 23.62 1.57 -11.63
CA ALA A 103 22.74 1.19 -10.52
C ALA A 103 22.95 2.10 -9.29
N THR A 104 24.21 2.36 -8.92
CA THR A 104 24.55 3.23 -7.78
C THR A 104 24.09 4.67 -8.01
N LYS A 105 24.24 5.21 -9.23
CA LYS A 105 23.76 6.56 -9.56
C LYS A 105 22.24 6.68 -9.38
N THR A 106 21.49 5.71 -9.88
CA THR A 106 20.03 5.67 -9.72
C THR A 106 19.65 5.53 -8.25
N LEU A 107 20.32 4.66 -7.49
CA LEU A 107 20.06 4.48 -6.06
C LEU A 107 20.28 5.77 -5.26
N ILE A 108 21.37 6.50 -5.53
CA ILE A 108 21.63 7.80 -4.87
C ILE A 108 20.53 8.81 -5.20
N ALA A 109 20.07 8.87 -6.46
CA ALA A 109 18.98 9.76 -6.85
C ALA A 109 17.65 9.38 -6.15
N MET A 110 17.37 8.09 -6.00
CA MET A 110 16.18 7.59 -5.30
C MET A 110 16.16 7.96 -3.81
N GLU A 111 17.31 7.97 -3.15
CA GLU A 111 17.40 8.28 -1.71
C GLU A 111 17.50 9.79 -1.40
N ASP A 112 17.73 10.66 -2.39
CA ASP A 112 17.74 12.11 -2.19
C ASP A 112 16.32 12.69 -2.11
N ALA A 113 15.71 12.65 -0.93
CA ALA A 113 14.41 13.26 -0.65
C ALA A 113 14.47 14.78 -0.35
N SER A 114 15.65 15.42 -0.47
CA SER A 114 15.82 16.83 -0.12
C SER A 114 15.09 17.78 -1.09
N LYS A 115 14.84 19.03 -0.65
CA LYS A 115 14.23 20.11 -1.45
C LYS A 115 12.87 19.73 -2.07
N ALA A 116 12.02 19.07 -1.28
CA ALA A 116 10.66 18.75 -1.70
C ALA A 116 9.77 19.99 -1.68
N ASP A 117 8.86 20.08 -2.65
CA ASP A 117 7.85 21.14 -2.74
C ASP A 117 6.68 20.86 -1.78
N ILE A 118 6.34 19.57 -1.61
CA ILE A 118 5.24 19.09 -0.77
C ILE A 118 5.76 17.94 0.08
N THR A 119 5.35 17.88 1.35
CA THR A 119 5.59 16.73 2.20
C THR A 119 4.26 16.12 2.64
N ILE A 120 4.10 14.82 2.42
CA ILE A 120 2.94 14.04 2.87
C ILE A 120 3.43 13.04 3.90
N LYS A 121 2.80 13.02 5.08
CA LYS A 121 2.99 11.93 6.03
C LYS A 121 1.99 10.82 5.68
N VAL A 122 2.52 9.62 5.47
CA VAL A 122 1.77 8.39 5.18
C VAL A 122 1.89 7.50 6.40
N THR A 123 0.75 7.18 7.02
CA THR A 123 0.71 6.27 8.18
C THR A 123 -0.06 5.01 7.82
N GLY A 124 0.57 3.84 7.94
CA GLY A 124 -0.08 2.54 7.76
C GLY A 124 -0.78 2.07 9.04
N SER A 125 -2.00 1.56 8.91
CA SER A 125 -2.73 0.88 9.98
C SER A 125 -3.49 -0.32 9.40
N GLN A 126 -3.81 -1.34 10.18
CA GLN A 126 -4.63 -2.47 9.74
C GLN A 126 -6.08 -2.03 9.44
N TRP A 127 -6.58 -2.06 8.20
CA TRP A 127 -5.89 -2.20 6.90
C TRP A 127 -6.27 -1.02 5.99
N LYS A 128 -5.55 0.09 6.14
CA LYS A 128 -5.83 1.39 5.54
C LYS A 128 -4.64 2.34 5.65
N TRP A 129 -4.68 3.40 4.84
CA TRP A 129 -3.65 4.43 4.82
C TRP A 129 -4.20 5.74 5.36
N HIS A 130 -3.45 6.40 6.23
CA HIS A 130 -3.74 7.77 6.65
C HIS A 130 -2.75 8.72 5.96
N TYR A 131 -3.29 9.71 5.27
CA TYR A 131 -2.54 10.75 4.58
C TYR A 131 -2.70 12.07 5.30
N GLU A 132 -1.59 12.74 5.60
CA GLU A 132 -1.56 14.06 6.22
C GLU A 132 -0.65 14.98 5.40
N TYR A 133 -1.21 16.08 4.89
CA TYR A 133 -0.50 17.05 4.08
C TYR A 133 0.22 18.02 5.02
N MET A 134 1.54 17.90 5.13
CA MET A 134 2.29 18.66 6.13
C MET A 134 2.25 20.15 5.84
N GLY A 135 1.92 20.94 6.87
CA GLY A 135 1.72 22.39 6.74
C GLY A 135 0.36 22.78 6.19
N GLU A 136 -0.46 21.80 5.77
CA GLU A 136 -1.83 21.99 5.36
C GLU A 136 -2.76 21.40 6.40
N ASP A 137 -3.90 22.05 6.65
CA ASP A 137 -4.90 21.54 7.60
C ASP A 137 -5.76 20.40 7.00
N VAL A 138 -5.13 19.49 6.24
CA VAL A 138 -5.80 18.43 5.47
C VAL A 138 -5.19 17.08 5.81
N SER A 139 -6.03 16.18 6.32
CA SER A 139 -5.69 14.78 6.53
C SER A 139 -6.92 13.90 6.39
N PHE A 140 -6.74 12.64 5.99
CA PHE A 140 -7.83 11.69 5.86
C PHE A 140 -7.33 10.24 5.82
N TYR A 141 -8.20 9.32 6.21
CA TYR A 141 -8.00 7.89 5.96
C TYR A 141 -8.53 7.51 4.58
N SER A 142 -7.82 6.59 3.94
CA SER A 142 -8.13 5.95 2.68
C SER A 142 -8.29 4.46 2.93
N ILE A 143 -9.50 3.95 2.70
CA ILE A 143 -9.88 2.55 2.89
C ILE A 143 -10.31 1.93 1.57
N LEU A 144 -10.25 0.60 1.47
CA LEU A 144 -10.79 -0.15 0.33
C LEU A 144 -12.27 0.20 0.10
N SER A 145 -12.63 0.53 -1.15
CA SER A 145 -14.02 0.81 -1.53
C SER A 145 -14.74 -0.37 -2.20
N THR A 146 -14.07 -1.51 -2.39
CA THR A 146 -14.68 -2.72 -2.97
C THR A 146 -15.85 -3.20 -2.10
N PRO A 147 -17.06 -3.34 -2.67
CA PRO A 147 -18.23 -3.83 -1.95
C PRO A 147 -18.08 -5.24 -1.35
N ASN A 148 -18.71 -5.47 -0.19
CA ASN A 148 -18.65 -6.75 0.52
C ASN A 148 -19.27 -7.92 -0.27
N ASP A 149 -20.28 -7.67 -1.09
CA ASP A 149 -20.89 -8.70 -1.95
C ASP A 149 -19.91 -9.19 -3.02
N GLN A 150 -19.09 -8.32 -3.61
CA GLN A 150 -18.01 -8.71 -4.51
C GLN A 150 -16.95 -9.54 -3.79
N ILE A 151 -16.57 -9.15 -2.56
CA ILE A 151 -15.60 -9.89 -1.73
C ILE A 151 -16.15 -11.27 -1.36
N ALA A 152 -17.44 -11.37 -1.06
CA ALA A 152 -18.14 -12.61 -0.72
C ALA A 152 -18.47 -13.47 -1.95
N ASN A 153 -18.07 -13.06 -3.17
CA ASN A 153 -18.40 -13.71 -4.44
C ASN A 153 -19.91 -13.83 -4.68
N GLN A 154 -20.68 -12.84 -4.23
CA GLN A 154 -22.13 -12.72 -4.41
C GLN A 154 -22.50 -11.73 -5.54
N ALA A 155 -21.53 -10.95 -6.01
CA ALA A 155 -21.66 -10.02 -7.13
C ALA A 155 -20.46 -10.14 -8.09
N ASP A 156 -20.64 -9.67 -9.32
CA ASP A 156 -19.58 -9.64 -10.34
C ASP A 156 -18.44 -8.69 -9.93
N LYS A 157 -17.21 -9.08 -10.27
CA LYS A 157 -15.99 -8.31 -9.95
C LYS A 157 -15.63 -7.40 -11.10
N THR A 158 -15.23 -6.17 -10.77
CA THR A 158 -14.74 -5.19 -11.74
C THR A 158 -13.26 -5.41 -12.06
N ASP A 159 -12.76 -4.78 -13.14
CA ASP A 159 -11.33 -4.80 -13.49
C ASP A 159 -10.43 -4.17 -12.43
N THR A 160 -11.00 -3.34 -11.54
CA THR A 160 -10.33 -2.69 -10.42
C THR A 160 -10.69 -3.30 -9.07
N TYR A 161 -11.21 -4.53 -9.07
CA TYR A 161 -11.49 -5.29 -7.85
C TYR A 161 -10.28 -5.32 -6.90
N LEU A 162 -10.47 -4.90 -5.64
CA LEU A 162 -9.43 -4.73 -4.62
C LEU A 162 -8.37 -3.65 -4.88
N LEU A 163 -8.59 -2.78 -5.86
CA LEU A 163 -7.64 -1.72 -6.24
C LEU A 163 -8.18 -0.30 -6.07
N GLU A 164 -9.44 -0.14 -5.66
CA GLU A 164 -10.06 1.18 -5.44
C GLU A 164 -10.16 1.52 -3.96
N VAL A 165 -10.13 2.82 -3.67
CA VAL A 165 -10.32 3.39 -2.33
C VAL A 165 -11.48 4.36 -2.31
N ASP A 166 -11.95 4.71 -1.12
CA ASP A 166 -12.98 5.74 -0.91
C ASP A 166 -12.44 7.16 -1.12
N LYS A 167 -11.18 7.40 -0.73
CA LYS A 167 -10.50 8.70 -0.78
C LYS A 167 -9.09 8.56 -1.34
N PRO A 168 -8.85 8.86 -2.63
CA PRO A 168 -7.51 8.78 -3.21
C PRO A 168 -6.58 9.86 -2.65
N LEU A 169 -5.28 9.58 -2.63
CA LEU A 169 -4.24 10.57 -2.37
C LEU A 169 -4.10 11.48 -3.61
N VAL A 170 -4.38 12.77 -3.48
CA VAL A 170 -4.30 13.72 -4.60
C VAL A 170 -2.95 14.43 -4.59
N LEU A 171 -2.20 14.37 -5.69
CA LEU A 171 -0.88 14.99 -5.80
C LEU A 171 -0.78 15.84 -7.07
N PRO A 172 -0.02 16.95 -7.07
CA PRO A 172 0.25 17.68 -8.30
C PRO A 172 1.35 16.99 -9.12
N ILE A 173 1.22 17.05 -10.45
CA ILE A 173 2.31 16.73 -11.37
C ILE A 173 3.44 17.77 -11.27
N ASN A 174 4.61 17.43 -11.79
CA ASN A 174 5.79 18.31 -11.91
C ASN A 174 6.37 18.88 -10.60
N LYS A 175 5.87 18.46 -9.44
CA LYS A 175 6.41 18.79 -8.12
C LYS A 175 7.15 17.60 -7.51
N LYS A 176 8.19 17.88 -6.72
CA LYS A 176 8.84 16.87 -5.90
C LYS A 176 8.05 16.68 -4.61
N ILE A 177 7.38 15.54 -4.49
CA ILE A 177 6.62 15.16 -3.31
C ILE A 177 7.47 14.24 -2.45
N ARG A 178 7.74 14.64 -1.20
CA ARG A 178 8.36 13.79 -0.18
C ARG A 178 7.29 13.07 0.62
N PHE A 179 7.51 11.79 0.86
CA PHE A 179 6.69 10.96 1.74
C PHE A 179 7.46 10.65 3.02
N LEU A 180 6.82 10.90 4.16
CA LEU A 180 7.27 10.48 5.48
C LEU A 180 6.41 9.28 5.91
N MET A 181 7.00 8.10 5.98
CA MET A 181 6.28 6.84 6.18
C MET A 181 6.50 6.28 7.58
N THR A 182 5.41 5.94 8.26
CA THR A 182 5.40 5.31 9.60
C THR A 182 4.17 4.41 9.73
N SER A 183 4.07 3.63 10.80
CA SER A 183 2.85 2.90 11.14
C SER A 183 2.42 3.12 12.59
N ASP A 184 1.12 2.97 12.84
CA ASP A 184 0.51 2.98 14.18
C ASP A 184 0.44 1.59 14.82
N ASP A 185 0.68 0.50 14.08
CA ASP A 185 0.51 -0.88 14.56
C ASP A 185 1.63 -1.85 14.17
N VAL A 186 1.59 -2.45 12.98
CA VAL A 186 2.53 -3.45 12.45
C VAL A 186 3.31 -2.87 11.27
N ILE A 187 4.26 -3.63 10.71
CA ILE A 187 4.94 -3.17 9.51
C ILE A 187 3.99 -3.25 8.30
N HIS A 188 3.94 -2.17 7.53
CA HIS A 188 3.31 -2.11 6.20
C HIS A 188 4.35 -1.67 5.17
N SER A 189 4.01 -1.68 3.89
CA SER A 189 4.88 -1.07 2.86
C SER A 189 4.03 -0.37 1.82
N TRP A 190 4.22 0.94 1.67
CA TRP A 190 3.48 1.74 0.72
C TRP A 190 4.15 1.61 -0.64
N TRP A 191 3.42 1.08 -1.62
CA TRP A 191 3.96 0.80 -2.95
C TRP A 191 3.06 1.33 -4.05
N VAL A 192 3.60 2.18 -4.91
CA VAL A 192 2.98 2.57 -6.19
C VAL A 192 3.94 2.21 -7.32
N PRO A 193 3.68 1.10 -8.06
CA PRO A 193 4.56 0.59 -9.10
C PRO A 193 4.89 1.61 -10.19
N ASP A 194 3.91 2.39 -10.63
CA ASP A 194 4.09 3.45 -11.65
C ASP A 194 5.14 4.50 -11.25
N PHE A 195 5.40 4.66 -9.95
CA PHE A 195 6.38 5.62 -9.46
C PHE A 195 7.74 4.98 -9.15
N ALA A 196 7.82 3.63 -9.19
CA ALA A 196 8.92 2.86 -8.63
C ALA A 196 9.23 3.19 -7.16
N VAL A 197 8.21 3.64 -6.41
CA VAL A 197 8.30 3.98 -4.99
C VAL A 197 7.72 2.84 -4.17
N LYS A 198 8.58 2.15 -3.42
CA LYS A 198 8.21 1.19 -2.39
C LYS A 198 9.02 1.49 -1.14
N LYS A 199 8.37 1.78 -0.02
CA LYS A 199 9.07 2.01 1.24
C LYS A 199 8.22 1.54 2.41
N ASP A 200 8.89 0.93 3.38
CA ASP A 200 8.22 0.32 4.52
C ASP A 200 7.78 1.39 5.51
N ALA A 201 6.61 1.18 6.09
CA ALA A 201 5.99 2.02 7.11
C ALA A 201 6.14 1.29 8.45
N ASN A 202 7.14 1.70 9.23
CA ASN A 202 7.60 0.96 10.41
C ASN A 202 7.09 1.64 11.70
N PRO A 203 6.48 0.90 12.64
CA PRO A 203 6.13 1.48 13.93
C PRO A 203 7.36 2.03 14.65
N GLY A 204 7.28 3.28 15.12
CA GLY A 204 8.36 3.94 15.86
C GLY A 204 9.51 4.53 15.02
N PHE A 205 9.45 4.45 13.69
CA PHE A 205 10.44 5.05 12.79
C PHE A 205 9.77 5.81 11.65
N ILE A 206 10.39 6.91 11.23
CA ILE A 206 9.97 7.63 10.02
C ILE A 206 10.95 7.29 8.90
N ASN A 207 10.49 6.55 7.91
CA ASN A 207 11.21 6.35 6.66
C ASN A 207 10.87 7.46 5.67
N GLU A 208 11.83 7.85 4.84
CA GLU A 208 11.62 8.85 3.80
C GLU A 208 11.75 8.24 2.39
N THR A 209 10.95 8.74 1.47
CA THR A 209 11.07 8.51 0.02
C THR A 209 10.42 9.68 -0.72
N TRP A 210 10.50 9.71 -2.04
CA TRP A 210 9.95 10.80 -2.83
C TRP A 210 9.52 10.36 -4.23
N THR A 211 8.65 11.15 -4.85
CA THR A 211 8.29 11.02 -6.27
C THR A 211 8.19 12.38 -6.94
N LYS A 212 8.30 12.40 -8.26
CA LYS A 212 7.91 13.52 -9.12
C LYS A 212 7.15 12.94 -10.29
N ILE A 213 5.85 13.23 -10.34
CA ILE A 213 4.93 12.63 -11.33
C ILE A 213 4.94 13.50 -12.58
N ASN A 214 5.18 12.89 -13.75
CA ASN A 214 5.31 13.64 -14.99
C ASN A 214 3.97 13.85 -15.73
N GLU A 215 2.99 12.98 -15.48
CA GLU A 215 1.73 12.92 -16.23
C GLU A 215 0.52 12.90 -15.28
N GLU A 216 -0.60 13.48 -15.71
CA GLU A 216 -1.87 13.40 -14.98
C GLU A 216 -2.46 12.01 -15.11
N GLY A 217 -3.18 11.54 -14.08
CA GLY A 217 -3.83 10.24 -14.13
C GLY A 217 -4.12 9.62 -12.78
N ILE A 218 -4.61 8.38 -12.82
CA ILE A 218 -4.90 7.58 -11.63
C ILE A 218 -3.91 6.43 -11.58
N TYR A 219 -3.12 6.40 -10.51
CA TYR A 219 -2.09 5.41 -10.28
C TYR A 219 -2.47 4.53 -9.09
N ARG A 220 -2.30 3.22 -9.25
CA ARG A 220 -2.75 2.24 -8.27
C ARG A 220 -1.56 1.52 -7.66
N GLY A 221 -1.70 1.18 -6.40
CA GLY A 221 -0.70 0.53 -5.58
C GLY A 221 -1.33 -0.38 -4.55
N GLN A 222 -0.50 -1.09 -3.79
CA GLN A 222 -0.96 -2.00 -2.74
C GLN A 222 0.01 -1.99 -1.56
N CYS A 223 -0.46 -2.46 -0.40
CA CYS A 223 0.44 -2.82 0.68
C CYS A 223 1.38 -3.94 0.23
N ALA A 224 2.69 -3.74 0.38
CA ALA A 224 3.73 -4.66 -0.10
C ALA A 224 4.54 -5.33 1.03
N GLU A 225 4.02 -5.31 2.27
CA GLU A 225 4.57 -6.04 3.41
C GLU A 225 3.44 -6.73 4.16
N LEU A 226 3.62 -8.01 4.52
CA LEU A 226 2.56 -8.83 5.11
C LEU A 226 2.12 -8.27 6.47
N CYS A 227 0.95 -7.63 6.50
CA CYS A 227 0.44 -6.92 7.68
C CYS A 227 -0.79 -7.57 8.32
N GLY A 228 -1.06 -8.84 8.05
CA GLY A 228 -2.13 -9.62 8.68
C GLY A 228 -3.23 -10.10 7.73
N LYS A 229 -4.39 -10.47 8.31
CA LYS A 229 -5.52 -11.14 7.63
C LYS A 229 -5.95 -10.44 6.34
N ASP A 230 -6.16 -9.12 6.39
CA ASP A 230 -6.65 -8.36 5.23
C ASP A 230 -5.53 -7.60 4.51
N HIS A 231 -4.30 -8.11 4.55
CA HIS A 231 -3.14 -7.55 3.81
C HIS A 231 -3.44 -7.29 2.32
N GLY A 232 -4.14 -8.21 1.65
CA GLY A 232 -4.54 -8.06 0.25
C GLY A 232 -5.69 -7.09 -0.02
N PHE A 233 -6.23 -6.43 1.01
CA PHE A 233 -7.38 -5.52 0.97
C PHE A 233 -6.99 -4.08 1.34
N MET A 234 -5.70 -3.73 1.19
CA MET A 234 -5.14 -2.43 1.56
C MET A 234 -4.53 -1.72 0.34
N PRO A 235 -5.34 -1.32 -0.66
CA PRO A 235 -4.83 -0.66 -1.86
C PRO A 235 -4.42 0.79 -1.59
N VAL A 236 -3.69 1.33 -2.55
CA VAL A 236 -3.33 2.74 -2.66
C VAL A 236 -3.89 3.24 -3.99
N VAL A 237 -4.55 4.40 -3.97
CA VAL A 237 -4.88 5.13 -5.21
C VAL A 237 -4.31 6.53 -5.09
N VAL A 238 -3.57 6.95 -6.11
CA VAL A 238 -3.04 8.29 -6.26
C VAL A 238 -3.69 8.93 -7.48
N GLU A 239 -4.31 10.10 -7.29
CA GLU A 239 -4.83 10.93 -8.36
C GLU A 239 -3.84 12.08 -8.60
N ALA A 240 -3.10 12.01 -9.70
CA ALA A 240 -2.19 13.06 -10.11
C ALA A 240 -2.92 14.10 -10.96
N LYS A 241 -2.89 15.36 -10.51
CA LYS A 241 -3.59 16.49 -11.13
C LYS A 241 -2.62 17.55 -11.64
N SER A 242 -3.11 18.42 -12.52
CA SER A 242 -2.45 19.68 -12.81
C SER A 242 -2.16 20.47 -11.51
N GLU A 243 -1.13 21.32 -11.50
CA GLU A 243 -0.82 22.15 -10.32
C GLU A 243 -2.02 23.01 -9.91
N GLN A 244 -2.79 23.52 -10.88
CA GLN A 244 -3.95 24.36 -10.63
C GLN A 244 -5.11 23.57 -10.02
N ASP A 245 -5.41 22.38 -10.55
CA ASP A 245 -6.49 21.54 -10.04
C ASP A 245 -6.16 20.97 -8.66
N PHE A 246 -4.88 20.72 -8.38
CA PHE A 246 -4.43 20.38 -7.03
C PHE A 246 -4.70 21.51 -6.04
N VAL A 247 -4.38 22.77 -6.39
CA VAL A 247 -4.65 23.93 -5.53
C VAL A 247 -6.15 24.09 -5.28
N ASN A 248 -6.98 23.94 -6.31
CA ASN A 248 -8.44 23.99 -6.18
C ASN A 248 -8.95 22.88 -5.26
N TRP A 249 -8.51 21.64 -5.49
CA TRP A 249 -8.85 20.50 -4.65
C TRP A 249 -8.45 20.70 -3.19
N LEU A 250 -7.26 21.25 -2.94
CA LEU A 250 -6.76 21.51 -1.59
C LEU A 250 -7.62 22.56 -0.87
N ALA A 251 -8.07 23.60 -1.57
CA ALA A 251 -8.99 24.60 -1.02
C ALA A 251 -10.35 23.98 -0.67
N ASP A 252 -10.90 23.15 -1.57
CA ASP A 252 -12.16 22.44 -1.34
C ASP A 252 -12.06 21.47 -0.15
N ALA A 253 -10.95 20.75 -0.03
CA ALA A 253 -10.68 19.85 1.08
C ALA A 253 -10.66 20.58 2.44
N LYS A 254 -10.02 21.75 2.49
CA LYS A 254 -10.03 22.62 3.69
C LYS A 254 -11.44 23.12 4.01
N GLN A 255 -12.19 23.56 3.00
CA GLN A 255 -13.57 24.01 3.21
C GLN A 255 -14.48 22.88 3.70
N ALA A 256 -14.33 21.67 3.13
CA ALA A 256 -15.08 20.50 3.56
C ALA A 256 -14.81 20.15 5.03
N LYS A 257 -13.56 20.24 5.47
CA LYS A 257 -13.19 20.05 6.87
C LYS A 257 -13.85 21.09 7.79
N GLN A 258 -13.79 22.37 7.43
CA GLN A 258 -14.45 23.43 8.19
C GLN A 258 -15.97 23.22 8.29
N LYS A 259 -16.60 22.80 7.19
CA LYS A 259 -18.03 22.48 7.16
C LYS A 259 -18.36 21.27 8.04
N ALA A 260 -17.52 20.24 8.05
CA ALA A 260 -17.68 19.10 8.94
C ALA A 260 -17.58 19.51 10.42
N ALA A 261 -16.58 20.33 10.77
CA ALA A 261 -16.43 20.87 12.13
C ALA A 261 -17.64 21.72 12.56
N ALA A 262 -18.18 22.56 11.65
CA ALA A 262 -19.38 23.34 11.92
C ALA A 262 -20.62 22.46 12.09
N ALA A 263 -20.74 21.38 11.32
CA ALA A 263 -21.83 20.41 11.47
C ALA A 263 -21.73 19.66 12.80
N ASP A 264 -20.52 19.27 13.20
CA ASP A 264 -20.25 18.64 14.50
C ASP A 264 -20.59 19.61 15.65
N ALA A 265 -20.19 20.88 15.55
CA ALA A 265 -20.56 21.90 16.53
C ALA A 265 -22.08 22.07 16.66
N ALA A 266 -22.82 22.02 15.55
CA ALA A 266 -24.28 22.11 15.56
C ALA A 266 -24.96 20.92 16.25
N LEU A 267 -24.28 19.78 16.39
CA LEU A 267 -24.80 18.61 17.11
C LEU A 267 -24.65 18.72 18.63
N MET A 268 -23.86 19.68 19.14
CA MET A 268 -23.61 19.83 20.58
C MET A 268 -24.89 20.14 21.36
N ASP A 269 -25.81 20.89 20.75
CA ASP A 269 -27.08 21.31 21.36
C ASP A 269 -28.26 20.38 20.99
N GLN A 270 -28.00 19.28 20.28
CA GLN A 270 -29.04 18.36 19.80
C GLN A 270 -29.04 17.04 20.58
N THR A 271 -30.24 16.52 20.83
CA THR A 271 -30.45 15.15 21.32
C THR A 271 -30.93 14.29 20.16
N LEU A 272 -30.12 13.35 19.73
CA LEU A 272 -30.44 12.44 18.63
C LEU A 272 -31.29 11.25 19.14
N PRO A 273 -32.35 10.85 18.41
CA PRO A 273 -33.16 9.69 18.75
C PRO A 273 -32.34 8.40 18.78
N LYS A 274 -32.68 7.48 19.71
CA LYS A 274 -32.04 6.17 19.81
C LYS A 274 -32.10 5.38 18.51
N GLU A 275 -33.25 5.38 17.84
CA GLU A 275 -33.46 4.67 16.58
C GLU A 275 -32.46 5.12 15.50
N GLU A 276 -32.30 6.44 15.33
CA GLU A 276 -31.34 7.02 14.39
C GLU A 276 -29.90 6.58 14.71
N LEU A 277 -29.52 6.64 15.99
CA LEU A 277 -28.18 6.23 16.45
C LEU A 277 -27.95 4.72 16.32
N MET A 278 -28.99 3.89 16.49
CA MET A 278 -28.90 2.45 16.28
C MET A 278 -28.69 2.11 14.81
N THR A 279 -29.45 2.74 13.90
CA THR A 279 -29.31 2.52 12.45
C THR A 279 -27.95 2.97 11.94
N LEU A 280 -27.52 4.19 12.29
CA LEU A 280 -26.18 4.67 11.90
C LEU A 280 -25.07 3.84 12.58
N GLY A 281 -25.26 3.48 13.84
CA GLY A 281 -24.28 2.74 14.62
C GLY A 281 -24.03 1.34 14.08
N GLU A 282 -25.06 0.67 13.56
CA GLU A 282 -24.94 -0.60 12.85
C GLU A 282 -24.10 -0.46 11.58
N GLN A 283 -24.37 0.56 10.76
CA GLN A 283 -23.60 0.83 9.54
C GLN A 283 -22.13 1.09 9.84
N VAL A 284 -21.86 1.94 10.85
CA VAL A 284 -20.49 2.22 11.31
C VAL A 284 -19.83 0.97 11.89
N TYR A 285 -20.56 0.15 12.65
CA TYR A 285 -20.05 -1.09 13.21
C TYR A 285 -19.61 -2.07 12.12
N MET A 286 -20.47 -2.29 11.12
CA MET A 286 -20.21 -3.24 10.05
C MET A 286 -19.04 -2.82 9.17
N THR A 287 -18.82 -1.52 8.99
CA THR A 287 -17.72 -0.98 8.18
C THR A 287 -16.41 -0.89 8.95
N SER A 288 -16.44 -0.53 10.24
CA SER A 288 -15.24 -0.12 10.98
C SER A 288 -14.82 -1.09 12.09
N CYS A 289 -15.74 -1.92 12.59
CA CYS A 289 -15.51 -2.74 13.79
C CYS A 289 -15.62 -4.25 13.52
N ALA A 290 -16.50 -4.65 12.60
CA ALA A 290 -16.85 -6.06 12.38
C ALA A 290 -15.69 -6.92 11.86
N ALA A 291 -14.69 -6.33 11.19
CA ALA A 291 -13.50 -7.05 10.73
C ALA A 291 -12.75 -7.74 11.89
N CYS A 292 -12.66 -7.07 13.05
CA CYS A 292 -12.01 -7.60 14.25
C CYS A 292 -13.02 -8.27 15.20
N HIS A 293 -14.18 -7.63 15.41
CA HIS A 293 -15.16 -8.07 16.42
C HIS A 293 -16.25 -9.01 15.91
N GLN A 294 -16.21 -9.36 14.62
CA GLN A 294 -17.24 -10.12 13.89
C GLN A 294 -18.59 -9.38 13.80
N PRO A 295 -19.43 -9.63 12.78
CA PRO A 295 -20.79 -9.07 12.71
C PRO A 295 -21.66 -9.38 13.94
N THR A 296 -21.37 -10.49 14.62
CA THR A 296 -22.09 -10.95 15.81
C THR A 296 -21.58 -10.36 17.13
N GLY A 297 -20.52 -9.55 17.10
CA GLY A 297 -19.88 -9.00 18.29
C GLY A 297 -19.13 -10.03 19.14
N MET A 298 -18.91 -11.26 18.66
CA MET A 298 -18.24 -12.33 19.41
C MET A 298 -16.71 -12.24 19.39
N GLY A 299 -16.14 -11.43 18.50
CA GLY A 299 -14.69 -11.38 18.30
C GLY A 299 -14.12 -12.68 17.74
N LEU A 300 -12.79 -12.77 17.78
CA LEU A 300 -12.04 -13.97 17.43
C LEU A 300 -11.29 -14.46 18.67
N PRO A 301 -11.66 -15.62 19.25
CA PRO A 301 -11.07 -16.12 20.49
C PRO A 301 -9.53 -16.12 20.45
N GLY A 302 -8.91 -15.54 21.47
CA GLY A 302 -7.45 -15.44 21.59
C GLY A 302 -6.79 -14.33 20.78
N VAL A 303 -7.54 -13.61 19.94
CA VAL A 303 -7.02 -12.53 19.07
C VAL A 303 -7.76 -11.22 19.29
N PHE A 304 -9.09 -11.21 19.13
CA PHE A 304 -9.93 -10.03 19.31
C PHE A 304 -11.06 -10.34 20.29
N PRO A 305 -11.25 -9.52 21.34
CA PRO A 305 -12.23 -9.82 22.38
C PRO A 305 -13.67 -9.72 21.86
N ALA A 306 -14.58 -10.45 22.51
CA ALA A 306 -16.00 -10.28 22.32
C ALA A 306 -16.44 -8.89 22.84
N LEU A 307 -17.38 -8.27 22.12
CA LEU A 307 -18.11 -7.09 22.57
C LEU A 307 -19.44 -7.50 23.22
N LYS A 308 -20.08 -8.55 22.69
CA LYS A 308 -21.27 -9.16 23.28
C LYS A 308 -20.96 -9.66 24.69
N ASN A 309 -21.78 -9.28 25.67
CA ASN A 309 -21.66 -9.62 27.08
C ASN A 309 -20.30 -9.29 27.70
N SER A 310 -19.56 -8.33 27.13
CA SER A 310 -18.22 -8.00 27.61
C SER A 310 -18.27 -6.99 28.77
N PRO A 311 -17.31 -7.05 29.72
CA PRO A 311 -17.25 -6.08 30.82
C PRO A 311 -17.14 -4.62 30.34
N VAL A 312 -16.44 -4.37 29.23
CA VAL A 312 -16.29 -3.01 28.68
C VAL A 312 -17.61 -2.47 28.14
N VAL A 313 -18.40 -3.31 27.47
CA VAL A 313 -19.68 -2.87 26.86
C VAL A 313 -20.81 -2.79 27.88
N LEU A 314 -20.81 -3.65 28.91
CA LEU A 314 -21.84 -3.63 29.95
C LEU A 314 -21.49 -2.73 31.15
N GLY A 315 -20.22 -2.33 31.29
CA GLY A 315 -19.72 -1.48 32.36
C GLY A 315 -19.95 0.01 32.11
N ASP A 316 -19.04 0.85 32.62
CA ASP A 316 -19.10 2.31 32.48
C ASP A 316 -19.09 2.72 31.00
N VAL A 317 -20.05 3.57 30.62
CA VAL A 317 -20.16 4.12 29.29
C VAL A 317 -18.95 4.97 28.92
N ASN A 318 -18.35 5.69 29.88
CA ASN A 318 -17.20 6.54 29.62
C ASN A 318 -15.94 5.72 29.31
N GLU A 319 -15.73 4.59 30.00
CA GLU A 319 -14.65 3.64 29.68
C GLU A 319 -14.85 3.04 28.28
N HIS A 320 -16.10 2.70 27.92
CA HIS A 320 -16.40 2.22 26.58
C HIS A 320 -16.14 3.27 25.50
N ILE A 321 -16.53 4.52 25.73
CA ILE A 321 -16.24 5.63 24.81
C ILE A 321 -14.73 5.81 24.68
N ASP A 322 -13.99 5.85 25.80
CA ASP A 322 -12.53 6.04 25.82
C ASP A 322 -11.81 4.99 24.95
N VAL A 323 -12.16 3.71 25.11
CA VAL A 323 -11.56 2.62 24.31
C VAL A 323 -11.82 2.80 22.80
N VAL A 324 -12.94 3.40 22.41
CA VAL A 324 -13.26 3.64 20.98
C VAL A 324 -12.55 4.87 20.46
N VAL A 325 -12.55 5.95 21.24
CA VAL A 325 -11.96 7.24 20.88
C VAL A 325 -10.44 7.10 20.80
N HIS A 326 -9.82 6.53 21.83
CA HIS A 326 -8.36 6.49 22.01
C HIS A 326 -7.73 5.14 21.69
N GLY A 327 -8.52 4.11 21.42
CA GLY A 327 -8.01 2.76 21.26
C GLY A 327 -7.55 2.17 22.60
N ARG A 328 -6.76 1.10 22.55
CA ARG A 328 -6.17 0.50 23.75
C ARG A 328 -4.67 0.23 23.55
N PRO A 329 -3.78 1.01 24.20
CA PRO A 329 -2.34 0.83 24.11
C PRO A 329 -1.89 -0.62 24.41
N GLY A 330 -0.90 -1.10 23.66
CA GLY A 330 -0.39 -2.48 23.80
C GLY A 330 -1.30 -3.56 23.21
N THR A 331 -2.34 -3.17 22.46
CA THR A 331 -3.24 -4.10 21.76
C THR A 331 -3.45 -3.66 20.31
N ALA A 332 -4.11 -4.49 19.51
CA ALA A 332 -4.50 -4.12 18.14
C ALA A 332 -5.72 -3.18 18.06
N MET A 333 -6.33 -2.79 19.19
CA MET A 333 -7.48 -1.87 19.20
C MET A 333 -7.00 -0.44 18.93
N GLN A 334 -7.22 0.03 17.71
CA GLN A 334 -6.87 1.37 17.24
C GLN A 334 -7.83 2.46 17.72
N ALA A 335 -7.37 3.71 17.68
CA ALA A 335 -8.14 4.91 17.98
C ALA A 335 -9.02 5.32 16.79
N PHE A 336 -10.31 5.62 17.03
CA PHE A 336 -11.24 6.02 15.97
C PHE A 336 -11.57 7.52 15.96
N VAL A 337 -11.05 8.31 16.90
CA VAL A 337 -11.32 9.77 17.00
C VAL A 337 -10.97 10.55 15.74
N LYS A 338 -9.96 10.12 14.98
CA LYS A 338 -9.55 10.75 13.71
C LYS A 338 -10.23 10.16 12.48
N GLN A 339 -11.05 9.11 12.67
CA GLN A 339 -11.60 8.30 11.59
C GLN A 339 -13.11 8.51 11.42
N LEU A 340 -13.80 8.76 12.53
CA LEU A 340 -15.25 8.85 12.60
C LEU A 340 -15.65 10.22 13.17
N SER A 341 -16.74 10.78 12.67
CA SER A 341 -17.32 11.98 13.29
C SER A 341 -17.85 11.67 14.69
N ILE A 342 -18.02 12.70 15.53
CA ILE A 342 -18.61 12.56 16.85
C ILE A 342 -20.00 11.91 16.82
N LYS A 343 -20.78 12.15 15.75
CA LYS A 343 -22.07 11.49 15.52
C LYS A 343 -21.91 10.00 15.29
N GLN A 344 -20.95 9.60 14.45
CA GLN A 344 -20.66 8.20 14.16
C GLN A 344 -20.12 7.47 15.39
N LEU A 345 -19.26 8.12 16.18
CA LEU A 345 -18.74 7.59 17.45
C LEU A 345 -19.88 7.37 18.46
N ALA A 346 -20.74 8.37 18.64
CA ALA A 346 -21.91 8.28 19.50
C ALA A 346 -22.85 7.13 19.06
N ALA A 347 -23.12 7.03 17.76
CA ALA A 347 -23.95 6.00 17.17
C ALA A 347 -23.37 4.59 17.37
N VAL A 348 -22.09 4.37 17.05
CA VAL A 348 -21.49 3.04 17.15
C VAL A 348 -21.35 2.56 18.59
N VAL A 349 -21.09 3.45 19.55
CA VAL A 349 -21.10 3.09 20.98
C VAL A 349 -22.52 2.72 21.41
N THR A 350 -23.51 3.52 21.05
CA THR A 350 -24.93 3.23 21.30
C THR A 350 -25.34 1.86 20.75
N TYR A 351 -24.99 1.57 19.49
CA TYR A 351 -25.26 0.28 18.86
C TYR A 351 -24.60 -0.87 19.63
N LYS A 352 -23.29 -0.81 19.90
CA LYS A 352 -22.59 -1.89 20.61
C LYS A 352 -23.18 -2.19 21.98
N ARG A 353 -23.63 -1.16 22.70
CA ARG A 353 -24.23 -1.27 24.05
C ARG A 353 -25.66 -1.84 24.05
N ASN A 354 -26.34 -1.85 22.91
CA ASN A 354 -27.73 -2.32 22.80
C ASN A 354 -27.92 -3.46 21.78
N ALA A 355 -26.89 -3.82 21.01
CA ALA A 355 -26.93 -4.92 20.06
C ALA A 355 -26.67 -6.27 20.73
N TRP A 356 -27.06 -7.34 20.03
CA TRP A 356 -26.77 -8.74 20.38
C TRP A 356 -27.25 -9.21 21.77
N GLY A 357 -28.20 -8.50 22.38
CA GLY A 357 -28.74 -8.79 23.71
C GLY A 357 -27.97 -8.13 24.86
N ASN A 358 -27.11 -7.14 24.57
CA ASN A 358 -26.44 -6.36 25.62
C ASN A 358 -27.42 -5.44 26.37
N ASP A 359 -28.44 -4.91 25.68
CA ASP A 359 -29.63 -4.25 26.22
C ASP A 359 -29.42 -3.29 27.41
N THR A 360 -28.28 -2.58 27.45
CA THR A 360 -27.93 -1.64 28.55
C THR A 360 -28.91 -0.47 28.68
N GLY A 361 -29.60 -0.12 27.60
CA GLY A 361 -30.51 1.02 27.54
C GLY A 361 -29.83 2.34 27.15
N ASP A 362 -28.50 2.42 27.26
CA ASP A 362 -27.74 3.65 27.07
C ASP A 362 -27.85 4.22 25.65
N VAL A 363 -27.89 5.54 25.57
CA VAL A 363 -27.92 6.30 24.30
C VAL A 363 -26.86 7.38 24.40
N VAL A 364 -25.73 7.15 23.74
CA VAL A 364 -24.60 8.09 23.74
C VAL A 364 -24.87 9.20 22.74
N GLN A 365 -24.72 10.44 23.17
CA GLN A 365 -24.91 11.64 22.35
C GLN A 365 -23.58 12.19 21.84
N PRO A 366 -23.57 12.92 20.70
CA PRO A 366 -22.35 13.54 20.17
C PRO A 366 -21.64 14.47 21.17
N SER A 367 -22.41 15.20 21.98
CA SER A 367 -21.89 16.08 23.04
C SER A 367 -21.11 15.32 24.13
N GLN A 368 -21.52 14.09 24.46
CA GLN A 368 -20.79 13.24 25.42
C GLN A 368 -19.44 12.78 24.84
N ILE A 369 -19.40 12.47 23.55
CA ILE A 369 -18.14 12.13 22.86
C ILE A 369 -17.20 13.33 22.88
N GLN A 370 -17.70 14.51 22.50
CA GLN A 370 -16.88 15.73 22.45
C GLN A 370 -16.32 16.08 23.84
N ALA A 371 -17.13 16.02 24.89
CA ALA A 371 -16.69 16.28 26.25
C ALA A 371 -15.54 15.37 26.71
N LEU A 372 -15.56 14.09 26.33
CA LEU A 372 -14.47 13.16 26.64
C LEU A 372 -13.20 13.42 25.81
N ILE A 373 -13.34 13.82 24.55
CA ILE A 373 -12.20 14.23 23.72
C ILE A 373 -11.52 15.45 24.34
N ASP A 374 -12.30 16.46 24.73
CA ASP A 374 -11.80 17.70 25.32
C ASP A 374 -11.11 17.46 26.67
N ALA A 375 -11.75 16.68 27.56
CA ALA A 375 -11.18 16.33 28.86
C ALA A 375 -9.84 15.57 28.76
N THR A 376 -9.68 14.74 27.71
CA THR A 376 -8.44 13.99 27.50
C THR A 376 -7.34 14.87 26.88
N ALA A 377 -7.71 15.87 26.09
CA ALA A 377 -6.77 16.86 25.56
C ALA A 377 -6.19 17.75 26.66
N GLU A 378 -6.99 18.12 27.67
CA GLU A 378 -6.53 18.90 28.83
C GLU A 378 -5.60 18.13 29.78
N ALA A 379 -5.65 16.79 29.75
CA ALA A 379 -4.83 15.93 30.61
C ALA A 379 -3.43 15.59 30.04
N LYS A 380 -3.14 15.98 28.79
CA LYS A 380 -1.86 15.76 28.11
C LYS A 380 -1.11 17.08 27.94
#